data_AF-A0A8S4D1A3-F1
#
_entry.id   AF-A0A8S4D1A3-F1
#
_cell.length_a   1.000
_cell.length_b   1.000
_cell.length_c   1.000
_cell.angle_alpha   90.00
_cell.angle_beta   90.00
_cell.angle_gamma   90.00
#
_symmetry.space_group_name_H-M   'P 1'
#
loop_
_entity.id
_entity.type
_entity.pdbx_description
1 polymer ?
#
loop_
_entity_poly.entity_id
_entity_poly.type
_entity_poly.pdbx_seq_one_letter_code
_entity_poly.pdbx_strand_id
1 'polypeptide(L)'
;MDDFGDNFVQPEVDPAAEFLAREQNQLAGLEVELETTAPPPVAAALSSNGLDDFVEVNGAGEATNGSSVLDEDPPVSVFRQEREEPEKIKIWREEQKKRLEEKDAEEEKKKQELLKIAKKELEDWYKNHEEQIAKTKAANRESAKNAEKALARGSESTVEDGNEWTRVAELCDFGPRRGRDVARLRQIVLQLKQAGVRPKHPPRPTKVA
;
A
#
# COMPACT_ATOMS: atom_id res chain seq x y z
N MET A 1 12.78 31.67 -27.03
CA MET A 1 12.83 31.38 -25.59
C MET A 1 11.44 31.61 -25.03
N ASP A 2 10.53 30.68 -25.29
CA ASP A 2 10.27 29.46 -24.46
C ASP A 2 9.45 29.90 -23.23
N ASP A 3 8.11 29.84 -23.23
CA ASP A 3 7.23 28.66 -23.30
C ASP A 3 7.57 27.60 -22.24
N PHE A 4 7.26 27.90 -20.97
CA PHE A 4 7.02 26.91 -19.91
C PHE A 4 6.49 27.65 -18.66
N GLY A 5 5.18 27.59 -18.39
CA GLY A 5 4.69 28.10 -17.11
C GLY A 5 3.18 28.13 -16.88
N ASP A 6 2.34 27.94 -17.89
CA ASP A 6 0.89 28.15 -17.77
C ASP A 6 0.07 26.86 -17.89
N ASN A 7 0.38 25.86 -17.06
CA ASN A 7 -0.39 24.60 -17.04
C ASN A 7 -0.58 23.96 -15.66
N PHE A 8 -0.69 24.76 -14.58
CA PHE A 8 -1.03 24.22 -13.27
C PHE A 8 -2.22 24.93 -12.62
N VAL A 9 -3.34 24.94 -13.33
CA VAL A 9 -4.66 24.99 -12.71
C VAL A 9 -5.55 24.01 -13.47
N GLN A 10 -5.27 22.72 -13.33
CA GLN A 10 -6.31 21.72 -13.59
C GLN A 10 -7.35 21.92 -12.48
N PRO A 11 -8.67 21.95 -12.79
CA PRO A 11 -9.66 21.84 -11.72
C PRO A 11 -9.36 20.53 -10.98
N GLU A 12 -9.14 20.60 -9.66
CA GLU A 12 -9.05 19.42 -8.81
C GLU A 12 -10.38 18.67 -8.92
N VAL A 13 -10.46 17.76 -9.89
CA VAL A 13 -11.55 16.78 -9.97
C VAL A 13 -11.23 15.78 -8.88
N ASP A 14 -11.90 15.95 -7.73
CA ASP A 14 -11.88 14.98 -6.64
C ASP A 14 -12.08 13.57 -7.24
N PRO A 15 -11.12 12.63 -7.06
CA PRO A 15 -11.24 11.27 -7.56
C PRO A 15 -12.52 10.55 -7.09
N ALA A 16 -13.12 10.99 -5.98
CA ALA A 16 -14.38 10.49 -5.48
C ALA A 16 -15.62 11.15 -6.11
N ALA A 17 -15.49 12.26 -6.84
CA ALA A 17 -16.62 12.95 -7.46
C ALA A 17 -17.32 12.11 -8.52
N GLU A 18 -16.56 11.35 -9.32
CA GLU A 18 -17.13 10.44 -10.32
C GLU A 18 -17.90 9.29 -9.66
N PHE A 19 -17.41 8.81 -8.50
CA PHE A 19 -18.09 7.79 -7.70
C PHE A 19 -19.36 8.32 -7.05
N LEU A 20 -19.31 9.51 -6.43
CA LEU A 20 -20.46 10.16 -5.81
C LEU A 20 -21.55 10.51 -6.83
N ALA A 21 -21.18 10.98 -8.03
CA ALA A 21 -22.13 11.28 -9.10
C ALA A 21 -22.78 10.00 -9.65
N ARG A 22 -22.03 8.89 -9.72
CA ARG A 22 -22.54 7.58 -10.12
C ARG A 22 -23.55 7.04 -9.09
N GLU A 23 -23.22 7.10 -7.81
CA GLU A 23 -24.11 6.68 -6.72
C GLU A 23 -25.36 7.57 -6.63
N GLN A 24 -25.22 8.89 -6.80
CA GLN A 24 -26.36 9.82 -6.83
C GLN A 24 -27.31 9.55 -7.99
N ASN A 25 -26.80 9.31 -9.19
CA ASN A 25 -27.66 8.93 -10.33
C ASN A 25 -28.35 7.58 -10.10
N GLN A 26 -27.68 6.65 -9.40
CA GLN A 26 -28.23 5.34 -9.09
C GLN A 26 -29.32 5.41 -8.01
N LEU A 27 -29.25 6.36 -7.06
CA LEU A 27 -30.31 6.66 -6.10
C LEU A 27 -31.45 7.52 -6.66
N ALA A 28 -31.16 8.46 -7.57
CA ALA A 28 -32.16 9.38 -8.13
C ALA A 28 -33.27 8.65 -8.92
N GLY A 29 -32.99 7.46 -9.46
CA GLY A 29 -34.00 6.62 -10.11
C GLY A 29 -34.97 5.93 -9.14
N LEU A 30 -34.61 5.80 -7.85
CA LEU A 30 -35.44 5.17 -6.81
C LEU A 30 -36.25 6.19 -6.00
N GLU A 31 -35.82 7.46 -5.96
CA GLU A 31 -36.50 8.52 -5.19
C GLU A 31 -37.83 8.95 -5.86
N VAL A 32 -37.92 8.90 -7.19
CA VAL A 32 -39.15 9.25 -7.95
C VAL A 32 -40.21 8.14 -7.88
N GLU A 33 -39.83 6.88 -7.63
CA GLU A 33 -40.77 5.74 -7.57
C GLU A 33 -41.29 5.47 -6.14
N LEU A 34 -40.75 6.15 -5.12
CA LEU A 34 -41.15 6.00 -3.70
C LEU A 34 -41.92 7.21 -3.14
N GLU A 35 -42.31 8.18 -3.96
CA GLU A 35 -43.28 9.23 -3.60
C GLU A 35 -44.73 8.68 -3.61
N THR A 36 -44.98 7.71 -2.75
CA THR A 36 -46.35 7.46 -2.25
C THR A 36 -46.73 8.57 -1.27
N THR A 37 -47.95 9.07 -1.42
CA THR A 37 -48.49 10.27 -0.78
C THR A 37 -48.65 10.12 0.74
N ALA A 38 -47.76 10.72 1.54
CA ALA A 38 -48.01 10.95 2.97
C ALA A 38 -47.19 12.14 3.53
N PRO A 39 -47.79 13.09 4.27
CA PRO A 39 -47.06 14.20 4.89
C PRO A 39 -46.25 13.75 6.13
N PRO A 40 -45.15 14.45 6.49
CA PRO A 40 -44.16 13.97 7.44
C PRO A 40 -44.54 14.25 8.91
N PRO A 41 -44.22 13.35 9.88
CA PRO A 41 -44.05 13.76 11.27
C PRO A 41 -42.71 14.49 11.42
N VAL A 42 -42.77 15.64 12.09
CA VAL A 42 -41.67 16.56 12.39
C VAL A 42 -40.48 15.87 13.06
N ALA A 43 -39.28 16.14 12.55
CA ALA A 43 -38.01 15.71 13.14
C ALA A 43 -37.76 16.42 14.48
N ALA A 44 -37.56 15.65 15.54
CA ALA A 44 -36.84 16.10 16.73
C ALA A 44 -35.36 15.73 16.56
N ALA A 45 -34.51 16.75 16.51
CA ALA A 45 -33.07 16.63 16.44
C ALA A 45 -32.50 15.98 17.70
N LEU A 46 -31.56 15.05 17.54
CA LEU A 46 -30.38 14.97 18.41
C LEU A 46 -29.26 14.23 17.67
N SER A 47 -28.17 14.94 17.38
CA SER A 47 -26.95 14.36 16.82
C SER A 47 -26.16 13.60 17.89
N SER A 48 -25.67 12.43 17.48
CA SER A 48 -24.29 11.96 17.65
C SER A 48 -23.79 11.68 19.07
N ASN A 49 -23.67 10.39 19.43
CA ASN A 49 -22.37 9.72 19.63
C ASN A 49 -22.55 8.27 20.11
N GLY A 50 -21.84 7.33 19.47
CA GLY A 50 -21.37 6.08 20.09
C GLY A 50 -22.09 4.79 19.70
N LEU A 51 -21.68 4.16 18.59
CA LEU A 51 -21.91 2.74 18.31
C LEU A 51 -20.54 2.05 18.25
N ASP A 52 -19.97 1.84 19.43
CA ASP A 52 -18.98 0.80 19.66
C ASP A 52 -19.69 -0.40 20.30
N ASP A 53 -19.16 -1.58 20.00
CA ASP A 53 -19.31 -2.81 20.77
C ASP A 53 -20.49 -3.75 20.39
N PHE A 54 -20.36 -4.36 19.21
CA PHE A 54 -20.99 -5.66 18.93
C PHE A 54 -20.23 -6.75 19.70
N VAL A 55 -20.72 -7.09 20.91
CA VAL A 55 -20.30 -8.27 21.66
C VAL A 55 -21.40 -9.32 21.65
N GLU A 56 -21.00 -10.48 21.14
CA GLU A 56 -21.66 -11.78 21.16
C GLU A 56 -21.95 -12.26 22.59
N VAL A 57 -23.21 -12.56 22.91
CA VAL A 57 -23.59 -13.49 23.99
C VAL A 57 -24.74 -14.38 23.55
N ASN A 58 -24.39 -15.64 23.34
CA ASN A 58 -25.30 -16.77 23.26
C ASN A 58 -25.41 -17.37 24.68
N GLY A 59 -26.62 -17.67 25.17
CA GLY A 59 -26.83 -18.65 26.24
C GLY A 59 -27.71 -18.27 27.44
N ALA A 60 -28.95 -18.77 27.40
CA ALA A 60 -29.69 -19.46 28.48
C ALA A 60 -30.04 -18.75 29.82
N GLY A 61 -31.33 -18.84 30.19
CA GLY A 61 -31.88 -18.61 31.54
C GLY A 61 -33.22 -17.87 31.50
N GLU A 62 -34.32 -18.52 31.10
CA GLU A 62 -35.29 -19.18 31.99
C GLU A 62 -36.40 -18.24 32.54
N ALA A 63 -37.58 -18.42 31.97
CA ALA A 63 -38.94 -18.34 32.52
C ALA A 63 -39.31 -17.22 33.52
N THR A 64 -40.22 -16.33 33.12
CA THR A 64 -41.40 -16.02 33.95
C THR A 64 -42.65 -15.75 33.09
N ASN A 65 -43.67 -16.57 33.33
CA ASN A 65 -45.04 -16.55 32.86
C ASN A 65 -45.68 -15.18 32.50
N GLY A 66 -46.32 -15.16 31.32
CA GLY A 66 -47.28 -14.15 30.89
C GLY A 66 -48.34 -14.78 29.98
N SER A 67 -49.19 -15.61 30.58
CA SER A 67 -50.49 -16.11 30.13
C SER A 67 -50.82 -16.11 28.63
N SER A 68 -50.90 -17.33 28.10
CA SER A 68 -51.78 -17.73 27.00
C SER A 68 -53.13 -17.00 27.08
N VAL A 69 -53.42 -16.19 26.07
CA VAL A 69 -54.79 -15.82 25.69
C VAL A 69 -55.07 -16.65 24.46
N LEU A 70 -55.94 -17.63 24.65
CA LEU A 70 -56.53 -18.44 23.59
C LEU A 70 -57.41 -17.50 22.74
N ASP A 71 -56.87 -16.97 21.66
CA ASP A 71 -57.69 -16.51 20.55
C ASP A 71 -57.74 -17.67 19.56
N GLU A 72 -58.79 -18.47 19.72
CA GLU A 72 -59.16 -19.55 18.81
C GLU A 72 -59.72 -18.88 17.55
N ASP A 73 -58.84 -18.49 16.64
CA ASP A 73 -59.22 -18.10 15.28
C ASP A 73 -60.03 -19.26 14.66
N PRO A 74 -61.21 -19.00 14.06
CA PRO A 74 -61.98 -20.06 13.41
C PRO A 74 -61.09 -20.69 12.32
N PRO A 75 -61.14 -22.02 12.09
CA PRO A 75 -60.40 -22.64 11.01
C PRO A 75 -61.00 -22.15 9.70
N VAL A 76 -60.50 -21.03 9.19
CA VAL A 76 -60.70 -20.64 7.80
C VAL A 76 -59.90 -21.66 7.00
N SER A 77 -60.56 -22.78 6.71
CA SER A 77 -60.18 -23.68 5.64
C SER A 77 -60.27 -22.85 4.36
N VAL A 78 -59.23 -22.07 4.08
CA VAL A 78 -58.89 -21.63 2.74
C VAL A 78 -58.79 -22.91 1.94
N PHE A 79 -59.86 -23.21 1.20
CA PHE A 79 -59.81 -24.14 0.10
C PHE A 79 -58.61 -23.69 -0.74
N ARG A 80 -57.47 -24.36 -0.56
CA ARG A 80 -56.33 -24.30 -1.46
C ARG A 80 -56.84 -24.98 -2.72
N GLN A 81 -57.59 -24.21 -3.50
CA GLN A 81 -58.00 -24.60 -4.82
C GLN A 81 -56.66 -24.74 -5.55
N GLU A 82 -56.28 -26.00 -5.79
CA GLU A 82 -55.12 -26.39 -6.58
C GLU A 82 -55.42 -25.99 -8.03
N ARG A 83 -55.53 -24.67 -8.26
CA ARG A 83 -55.54 -24.10 -9.58
C ARG A 83 -54.13 -24.29 -10.06
N GLU A 84 -53.95 -25.24 -10.97
CA GLU A 84 -52.70 -25.45 -11.70
C GLU A 84 -52.07 -24.08 -11.97
N GLU A 85 -50.89 -23.83 -11.39
CA GLU A 85 -50.26 -22.51 -11.47
C GLU A 85 -50.26 -22.10 -12.95
N PRO A 86 -50.90 -20.96 -13.30
CA PRO A 86 -51.03 -20.57 -14.70
C PRO A 86 -49.63 -20.47 -15.30
N GLU A 87 -49.42 -21.10 -16.46
CA GLU A 87 -48.09 -21.30 -17.06
C GLU A 87 -47.27 -20.01 -17.16
N LYS A 88 -47.93 -18.86 -17.30
CA LYS A 88 -47.31 -17.52 -17.25
C LYS A 88 -46.54 -17.24 -15.96
N ILE A 89 -47.05 -17.67 -14.80
CA ILE A 89 -46.38 -17.51 -13.50
C ILE A 89 -45.20 -18.47 -13.39
N LYS A 90 -45.30 -19.68 -13.94
CA LYS A 90 -44.17 -20.62 -14.01
C LYS A 90 -43.04 -20.05 -14.86
N ILE A 91 -43.37 -19.55 -16.06
CA ILE A 91 -42.43 -18.89 -16.97
C ILE A 91 -41.78 -17.68 -16.29
N TRP A 92 -42.57 -16.83 -15.61
CA TRP A 92 -42.03 -15.67 -14.90
C TRP A 92 -41.09 -16.06 -13.75
N ARG A 93 -41.43 -17.09 -12.96
CA ARG A 93 -40.54 -17.59 -11.89
C ARG A 93 -39.25 -18.17 -12.44
N GLU A 94 -39.32 -18.93 -13.53
CA GLU A 94 -38.14 -19.48 -14.20
C GLU A 94 -37.26 -18.36 -14.76
N GLU A 95 -37.84 -17.32 -15.36
CA GLU A 95 -37.12 -16.17 -15.89
C GLU A 95 -36.47 -15.33 -14.77
N GLN A 96 -37.17 -15.08 -13.66
CA GLN A 96 -36.60 -14.41 -12.49
C GLN A 96 -35.48 -15.22 -11.84
N LYS A 97 -35.70 -16.53 -11.67
CA LYS A 97 -34.69 -17.44 -11.13
C LYS A 97 -33.44 -17.44 -12.02
N LYS A 98 -33.61 -17.52 -13.33
CA LYS A 98 -32.50 -17.48 -14.29
C LYS A 98 -31.75 -16.16 -14.24
N ARG A 99 -32.46 -15.03 -14.16
CA ARG A 99 -31.85 -13.70 -14.03
C ARG A 99 -31.05 -13.55 -12.73
N LEU A 100 -31.55 -14.13 -11.64
CA LEU A 100 -30.84 -14.14 -10.36
C LEU A 100 -29.57 -14.99 -10.44
N GLU A 101 -29.68 -16.20 -11.00
CA GLU A 101 -28.54 -17.11 -11.20
C GLU A 101 -27.46 -16.49 -12.11
N GLU A 102 -27.85 -15.74 -13.14
CA GLU A 102 -26.91 -15.01 -14.01
C GLU A 102 -26.15 -13.93 -13.24
N LYS A 103 -26.84 -13.15 -12.40
CA LYS A 103 -26.19 -12.15 -11.53
C LYS A 103 -25.26 -12.79 -10.51
N ASP A 104 -25.69 -13.85 -9.84
CA ASP A 104 -24.88 -14.58 -8.87
C ASP A 104 -23.61 -15.16 -9.54
N ALA A 105 -23.74 -15.66 -10.78
CA ALA A 105 -22.60 -16.14 -11.55
C ALA A 105 -21.64 -15.02 -11.99
N GLU A 106 -22.15 -13.83 -12.31
CA GLU A 106 -21.30 -12.65 -12.60
C GLU A 106 -20.54 -12.17 -11.36
N GLU A 107 -21.21 -12.12 -10.20
CA GLU A 107 -20.57 -11.75 -8.94
C GLU A 107 -19.47 -12.74 -8.55
N GLU A 108 -19.73 -14.04 -8.67
CA GLU A 108 -18.74 -15.07 -8.36
C GLU A 108 -17.55 -15.00 -9.33
N LYS A 109 -17.77 -14.74 -10.62
CA LYS A 109 -16.68 -14.50 -11.59
C LYS A 109 -15.83 -13.29 -11.18
N LYS A 110 -16.47 -12.17 -10.86
CA LYS A 110 -15.76 -10.94 -10.44
C LYS A 110 -14.95 -11.17 -9.16
N LYS A 111 -15.51 -11.91 -8.20
CA LYS A 111 -14.81 -12.31 -6.98
C LYS A 111 -13.59 -13.18 -7.28
N GLN A 112 -13.73 -14.15 -8.19
CA GLN A 112 -12.60 -15.00 -8.61
C GLN A 112 -11.51 -14.22 -9.34
N GLU A 113 -11.89 -13.24 -10.17
CA GLU A 113 -10.93 -12.35 -10.83
C GLU A 113 -10.16 -11.50 -9.83
N LEU A 114 -10.85 -10.89 -8.85
CA LEU A 114 -10.22 -10.15 -7.77
C LEU A 114 -9.26 -11.03 -6.95
N LEU A 115 -9.65 -12.26 -6.64
CA LEU A 115 -8.79 -13.23 -5.96
C LEU A 115 -7.55 -13.59 -6.79
N LYS A 116 -7.69 -13.74 -8.10
CA LYS A 116 -6.56 -14.02 -9.00
C LYS A 116 -5.60 -12.83 -9.06
N ILE A 117 -6.14 -11.61 -9.14
CA ILE A 117 -5.35 -10.38 -9.14
C ILE A 117 -4.58 -10.25 -7.82
N ALA A 118 -5.25 -10.41 -6.68
CA ALA A 118 -4.62 -10.33 -5.36
C ALA A 118 -3.51 -11.38 -5.19
N LYS A 119 -3.72 -12.61 -5.65
CA LYS A 119 -2.69 -13.66 -5.65
C LYS A 119 -1.50 -13.28 -6.51
N LYS A 120 -1.74 -12.79 -7.73
CA LYS A 120 -0.68 -12.38 -8.65
C LYS A 120 0.13 -11.22 -8.08
N GLU A 121 -0.53 -10.21 -7.51
CA GLU A 121 0.13 -9.06 -6.89
C GLU A 121 1.03 -9.48 -5.72
N LEU A 122 0.57 -10.43 -4.90
CA LEU A 122 1.36 -10.99 -3.81
C LEU A 122 2.61 -11.73 -4.35
N GLU A 123 2.45 -12.55 -5.38
CA GLU A 123 3.56 -13.25 -6.02
C GLU A 123 4.58 -12.26 -6.63
N ASP A 124 4.10 -11.23 -7.31
CA ASP A 124 4.94 -10.21 -7.93
C ASP A 124 5.66 -9.35 -6.86
N TRP A 125 5.02 -9.09 -5.72
CA TRP A 125 5.67 -8.46 -4.57
C TRP A 125 6.82 -9.31 -4.02
N TYR A 126 6.61 -10.62 -3.83
CA TYR A 126 7.67 -11.52 -3.35
C TYR A 126 8.84 -11.60 -4.32
N LYS A 127 8.59 -11.71 -5.63
CA LYS A 127 9.65 -11.69 -6.66
C LYS A 127 10.45 -10.39 -6.60
N ASN A 128 9.77 -9.25 -6.60
CA ASN A 128 10.43 -7.95 -6.53
C ASN A 128 11.23 -7.80 -5.23
N HIS A 129 10.69 -8.27 -4.11
CA HIS A 129 11.39 -8.22 -2.82
C HIS A 129 12.65 -9.09 -2.82
N GLU A 130 12.55 -10.32 -3.35
CA GLU A 130 13.69 -11.21 -3.49
C GLU A 130 14.77 -10.62 -4.42
N GLU A 131 14.38 -10.03 -5.55
CA GLU A 131 15.28 -9.34 -6.46
C GLU A 131 15.98 -8.15 -5.80
N GLN A 132 15.25 -7.34 -5.02
CA GLN A 132 15.85 -6.25 -4.26
C GLN A 132 16.87 -6.76 -3.24
N ILE A 133 16.52 -7.81 -2.48
CA ILE A 133 17.45 -8.42 -1.52
C ILE A 133 18.68 -8.97 -2.26
N ALA A 134 18.49 -9.66 -3.37
CA ALA A 134 19.58 -10.21 -4.17
C ALA A 134 20.49 -9.11 -4.70
N LYS A 135 19.91 -8.00 -5.19
CA LYS A 135 20.64 -6.82 -5.66
C LYS A 135 21.43 -6.16 -4.53
N THR A 136 20.83 -5.96 -3.36
CA THR A 136 21.54 -5.42 -2.19
C THR A 136 22.67 -6.33 -1.72
N LYS A 137 22.44 -7.65 -1.67
CA LYS A 137 23.49 -8.63 -1.33
C LYS A 137 24.63 -8.62 -2.34
N ALA A 138 24.31 -8.55 -3.64
CA ALA A 138 25.30 -8.48 -4.72
C ALA A 138 26.12 -7.18 -4.63
N ALA A 139 25.46 -6.04 -4.44
CA ALA A 139 26.11 -4.74 -4.27
C ALA A 139 27.03 -4.71 -3.03
N ASN A 140 26.59 -5.27 -1.91
CA ASN A 140 27.43 -5.38 -0.71
C ASN A 140 28.65 -6.28 -0.95
N ARG A 141 28.47 -7.40 -1.66
CA ARG A 141 29.57 -8.29 -2.02
C ARG A 141 30.56 -7.63 -2.98
N GLU A 142 30.07 -6.89 -3.95
CA GLU A 142 30.91 -6.13 -4.88
C GLU A 142 31.64 -4.99 -4.18
N SER A 143 30.95 -4.25 -3.30
CA SER A 143 31.55 -3.22 -2.45
C SER A 143 32.67 -3.80 -1.57
N ALA A 144 32.44 -4.95 -0.94
CA ALA A 144 33.47 -5.64 -0.16
C ALA A 144 34.68 -6.04 -1.01
N LYS A 145 34.46 -6.62 -2.19
CA LYS A 145 35.54 -6.96 -3.14
C LYS A 145 36.29 -5.73 -3.63
N ASN A 146 35.60 -4.61 -3.88
CA ASN A 146 36.22 -3.37 -4.30
C ASN A 146 37.04 -2.73 -3.16
N ALA A 147 36.55 -2.79 -1.93
CA ALA A 147 37.30 -2.37 -0.75
C ALA A 147 38.55 -3.24 -0.55
N GLU A 148 38.43 -4.55 -0.71
CA GLU A 148 39.56 -5.48 -0.64
C GLU A 148 40.58 -5.20 -1.75
N LYS A 149 40.14 -4.97 -3.00
CA LYS A 149 41.03 -4.57 -4.10
C LYS A 149 41.70 -3.22 -3.87
N ALA A 150 40.99 -2.25 -3.29
CA ALA A 150 41.55 -0.96 -2.93
C ALA A 150 42.61 -1.12 -1.83
N LEU A 151 42.34 -1.97 -0.83
CA LEU A 151 43.29 -2.31 0.22
C LEU A 151 44.52 -3.05 -0.34
N ALA A 152 44.30 -4.02 -1.24
CA ALA A 152 45.36 -4.79 -1.90
C ALA A 152 46.22 -3.90 -2.80
N ARG A 153 45.63 -3.00 -3.60
CA ARG A 153 46.38 -1.97 -4.36
C ARG A 153 47.15 -1.03 -3.43
N GLY A 154 46.56 -0.65 -2.30
CA GLY A 154 47.25 0.10 -1.27
C GLY A 154 48.41 -0.68 -0.63
N SER A 155 48.32 -1.99 -0.46
CA SER A 155 49.40 -2.80 0.12
C SER A 155 50.45 -3.28 -0.87
N GLU A 156 50.07 -3.49 -2.14
CA GLU A 156 50.88 -4.12 -3.20
C GLU A 156 51.39 -3.13 -4.25
N SER A 157 50.94 -1.87 -4.23
CA SER A 157 51.75 -0.80 -4.81
C SER A 157 53.05 -0.76 -4.02
N THR A 158 54.07 -1.47 -4.53
CA THR A 158 55.48 -1.10 -4.36
C THR A 158 55.52 0.41 -4.35
N VAL A 159 56.18 0.99 -3.35
CA VAL A 159 56.34 2.44 -3.19
C VAL A 159 57.03 2.96 -4.45
N GLU A 160 56.25 3.24 -5.50
CA GLU A 160 56.74 3.90 -6.69
C GLU A 160 56.94 5.34 -6.27
N ASP A 161 58.21 5.66 -6.04
CA ASP A 161 58.70 6.89 -5.43
C ASP A 161 58.06 8.13 -6.08
N GLY A 162 57.15 8.80 -5.35
CA GLY A 162 56.47 10.02 -5.81
C GLY A 162 54.94 10.03 -5.64
N ASN A 163 54.31 8.89 -5.33
CA ASN A 163 52.85 8.81 -5.13
C ASN A 163 52.41 8.90 -3.65
N GLU A 164 53.31 9.20 -2.71
CA GLU A 164 53.02 9.11 -1.27
C GLU A 164 51.98 10.14 -0.83
N TRP A 165 52.07 11.40 -1.31
CA TRP A 165 51.08 12.43 -0.99
C TRP A 165 49.73 12.20 -1.67
N THR A 166 49.70 11.54 -2.82
CA THR A 166 48.45 11.10 -3.46
C THR A 166 47.72 10.11 -2.57
N ARG A 167 48.44 9.14 -1.99
CA ARG A 167 47.90 8.16 -1.04
C ARG A 167 47.47 8.80 0.28
N VAL A 168 48.28 9.70 0.84
CA VAL A 168 47.93 10.43 2.06
C VAL A 168 46.66 11.24 1.85
N ALA A 169 46.52 11.91 0.71
CA ALA A 169 45.31 12.67 0.39
C ALA A 169 44.09 11.76 0.21
N GLU A 170 44.21 10.59 -0.42
CA GLU A 170 43.10 9.64 -0.59
C GLU A 170 42.55 9.11 0.75
N LEU A 171 43.40 8.98 1.77
CA LEU A 171 43.01 8.61 3.13
C LEU A 171 42.45 9.78 3.95
N CYS A 172 42.58 11.02 3.46
CA CYS A 172 42.13 12.23 4.14
C CYS A 172 40.73 12.63 3.68
N ASP A 173 39.78 12.79 4.61
CA ASP A 173 38.45 13.31 4.28
C ASP A 173 38.45 14.86 4.17
N PHE A 174 38.25 15.35 2.95
CA PHE A 174 38.15 16.76 2.61
C PHE A 174 36.73 17.32 2.67
N GLY A 175 35.72 16.52 3.04
CA GLY A 175 34.35 16.97 3.19
C GLY A 175 34.16 18.02 4.29
N PRO A 176 33.03 18.76 4.28
CA PRO A 176 32.67 19.67 5.37
C PRO A 176 32.55 18.89 6.67
N ARG A 177 33.43 19.16 7.64
CA ARG A 177 33.40 18.49 8.95
C ARG A 177 32.99 19.47 10.05
N ARG A 178 32.15 19.00 10.97
CA ARG A 178 31.85 19.68 12.23
C ARG A 178 32.90 19.25 13.26
N GLY A 179 33.64 20.20 13.84
CA GLY A 179 34.71 19.90 14.81
C GLY A 179 35.89 20.85 14.70
N ARG A 180 37.07 20.38 15.15
CA ARG A 180 38.31 21.17 15.13
C ARG A 180 38.66 21.62 13.71
N ASP A 181 39.08 22.86 13.57
CA ASP A 181 39.54 23.38 12.29
C ASP A 181 40.82 22.67 11.84
N VAL A 182 40.72 22.00 10.69
CA VAL A 182 41.82 21.31 10.01
C VAL A 182 42.01 21.86 8.59
N ALA A 183 41.44 23.03 8.26
CA ALA A 183 41.52 23.64 6.93
C ALA A 183 42.97 23.87 6.49
N ARG A 184 43.82 24.37 7.39
CA ARG A 184 45.26 24.55 7.11
C ARG A 184 45.97 23.24 6.83
N LEU A 185 45.67 22.18 7.58
CA LEU A 185 46.24 20.85 7.37
C LEU A 185 45.80 20.29 6.00
N ARG A 186 44.52 20.41 5.68
CA ARG A 186 43.95 19.99 4.38
C ARG A 186 44.63 20.72 3.22
N GLN A 187 44.83 22.03 3.34
CA GLN A 187 45.52 22.83 2.34
C GLN A 187 46.97 22.39 2.14
N ILE A 188 47.72 22.13 3.23
CA ILE A 188 49.11 21.66 3.14
C ILE A 188 49.18 20.28 2.47
N VAL A 189 48.30 19.33 2.83
CA VAL A 189 48.27 18.00 2.20
C VAL A 189 47.97 18.08 0.70
N LEU A 190 47.03 18.95 0.29
CA LEU A 190 46.72 19.17 -1.13
C LEU A 190 47.88 19.82 -1.89
N GLN A 191 48.56 20.80 -1.28
CA GLN A 191 49.75 21.43 -1.87
C GLN A 191 50.87 20.40 -2.08
N LEU A 192 51.12 19.54 -1.09
CA LEU A 192 52.15 18.50 -1.18
C LEU A 192 51.81 17.44 -2.24
N LYS A 193 50.51 17.12 -2.42
CA LYS A 193 50.02 16.29 -3.54
C LYS A 193 50.28 16.94 -4.91
N GLN A 194 49.96 18.23 -5.07
CA GLN A 194 50.12 18.95 -6.34
C GLN A 194 51.59 19.19 -6.70
N ALA A 195 52.43 19.43 -5.69
CA ALA A 195 53.85 19.72 -5.89
C ALA A 195 54.70 18.47 -6.15
N GLY A 196 54.15 17.25 -6.01
CA GLY A 196 54.87 16.00 -6.27
C GLY A 196 56.13 15.81 -5.40
N VAL A 197 56.14 16.40 -4.20
CA VAL A 197 57.34 16.45 -3.35
C VAL A 197 57.58 15.09 -2.72
N ARG A 198 58.77 14.52 -2.94
CA ARG A 198 59.16 13.25 -2.30
C ARG A 198 59.39 13.44 -0.80
N PRO A 199 58.70 12.69 0.08
CA PRO A 199 58.97 12.74 1.50
C PRO A 199 60.38 12.17 1.80
N LYS A 200 61.19 12.94 2.53
CA LYS A 200 62.50 12.47 3.02
C LYS A 200 62.27 11.55 4.21
N HIS A 201 62.32 10.24 3.99
CA HIS A 201 62.23 9.27 5.07
C HIS A 201 63.64 8.95 5.63
N PRO A 202 63.84 9.00 6.97
CA PRO A 202 65.03 8.37 7.55
C PRO A 202 64.97 6.86 7.28
N PRO A 203 66.12 6.17 7.14
CA PRO A 203 66.14 4.74 6.92
C PRO A 203 65.38 4.04 8.06
N ARG A 204 64.43 3.16 7.72
CA ARG A 204 63.73 2.35 8.73
C ARG A 204 64.77 1.47 9.41
N PRO A 205 64.87 1.46 10.75
CA PRO A 205 65.75 0.53 11.43
C PRO A 205 65.28 -0.88 11.10
N THR A 206 66.12 -1.65 10.40
CA THR A 206 65.93 -3.08 10.25
C THR A 206 66.02 -3.66 11.66
N LYS A 207 64.92 -4.22 12.16
CA LYS A 207 65.00 -5.06 13.36
C LYS A 207 65.88 -6.24 12.99
N VAL A 208 67.13 -6.21 13.47
CA VAL A 208 68.01 -7.37 13.49
C VAL A 208 67.29 -8.41 14.36
N ALA A 209 67.17 -9.63 13.81
CA ALA A 209 66.44 -10.75 14.38
C ALA A 209 66.94 -11.14 15.77
#